data_AF-A0AAV1VMP3-F1
#
_entry.id   AF-A0AAV1VMP3-F1
#
_cell.length_a   1.000
_cell.length_b   1.000
_cell.length_c   1.000
_cell.angle_alpha   90.00
_cell.angle_beta   90.00
_cell.angle_gamma   90.00
#
_symmetry.space_group_name_H-M   'P 1'
#
loop_
_entity.id
_entity.type
_entity.pdbx_description
1 polymer ?
#
loop_
_entity_poly.entity_id
_entity_poly.type
_entity_poly.pdbx_seq_one_letter_code
_entity_poly.pdbx_strand_id
1 'polypeptide(L)'
;MDADVDGVDVDDDDDDAGIFSIANDRQSEDDDTLTGEDNVLSAVHSKRTATDKDESSEEFLLTREAVVRFVEDSIADALDGQKRNADKHGRANVLSFDIGDLVLLSAVNLPKHAVTNVGSSKLLPTYIGPFRLLRRMGNAYTIELPR
;
A
#
# COMPACT_ATOMS: atom_id res chain seq x y z
N MET A 1 -39.64 -30.86 -6.94
CA MET A 1 -38.43 -30.56 -6.17
C MET A 1 -37.38 -30.16 -7.20
N ASP A 2 -37.48 -29.00 -7.86
CA ASP A 2 -37.55 -27.63 -7.30
C ASP A 2 -36.44 -27.46 -6.26
N ALA A 3 -35.26 -27.02 -6.72
CA ALA A 3 -34.72 -25.65 -6.59
C ALA A 3 -33.69 -25.68 -5.42
N ASP A 4 -32.49 -25.10 -5.44
CA ASP A 4 -32.00 -23.89 -6.11
C ASP A 4 -30.49 -24.00 -6.41
N VAL A 5 -30.12 -23.39 -7.53
CA VAL A 5 -28.76 -23.00 -7.89
C VAL A 5 -28.50 -21.67 -7.18
N ASP A 6 -27.65 -21.64 -6.17
CA ASP A 6 -27.08 -20.38 -5.69
C ASP A 6 -25.74 -20.18 -6.42
N GLY A 7 -25.84 -19.50 -7.55
CA GLY A 7 -24.69 -18.82 -8.15
C GLY A 7 -24.31 -17.69 -7.22
N VAL A 8 -23.08 -17.71 -6.71
CA VAL A 8 -22.47 -16.47 -6.24
C VAL A 8 -22.05 -15.74 -7.51
N ASP A 9 -22.93 -14.86 -7.95
CA ASP A 9 -22.58 -13.75 -8.83
C ASP A 9 -21.50 -12.95 -8.09
N VAL A 10 -20.25 -13.18 -8.48
CA VAL A 10 -19.19 -12.23 -8.20
C VAL A 10 -19.42 -11.13 -9.24
N ASP A 11 -20.14 -10.11 -8.81
CA ASP A 11 -20.13 -8.82 -9.47
C ASP A 11 -18.68 -8.31 -9.43
N ASP A 12 -17.92 -8.67 -10.46
CA ASP A 12 -16.69 -7.99 -10.85
C ASP A 12 -17.12 -6.61 -11.39
N ASP A 13 -17.51 -5.72 -10.48
CA ASP A 13 -17.62 -4.28 -10.73
C ASP A 13 -16.19 -3.75 -10.92
N ASP A 14 -15.66 -3.96 -12.11
CA ASP A 14 -14.57 -3.18 -12.71
C ASP A 14 -15.07 -1.74 -12.97
N ASP A 15 -15.43 -1.02 -11.91
CA ASP A 15 -15.83 0.39 -11.99
C ASP A 15 -14.61 1.29 -11.73
N ASP A 16 -14.05 1.74 -12.85
CA ASP A 16 -13.44 3.04 -13.07
C ASP A 16 -12.27 3.46 -12.16
N ALA A 17 -11.06 3.12 -12.60
CA ALA A 17 -9.90 4.00 -12.42
C ALA A 17 -10.14 5.32 -13.17
N GLY A 18 -10.92 6.22 -12.56
CA GLY A 18 -11.15 7.58 -12.99
C GLY A 18 -9.85 8.37 -12.96
N ILE A 19 -9.10 8.29 -14.06
CA ILE A 19 -8.03 9.24 -14.39
C ILE A 19 -8.73 10.59 -14.55
N PHE A 20 -8.71 11.44 -13.52
CA PHE A 20 -9.19 12.82 -13.60
C PHE A 20 -8.42 13.54 -14.71
N SER A 21 -9.06 13.64 -15.88
CA SER A 21 -8.62 14.44 -17.00
C SER A 21 -8.89 15.91 -16.65
N ILE A 22 -7.84 16.65 -16.32
CA ILE A 22 -7.93 18.11 -16.24
C ILE A 22 -7.99 18.62 -17.68
N ALA A 23 -9.21 18.83 -18.17
CA ALA A 23 -9.46 19.55 -19.42
C ALA A 23 -8.96 20.99 -19.24
N ASN A 24 -7.92 21.36 -19.98
CA ASN A 24 -7.44 22.73 -20.03
C ASN A 24 -8.17 23.42 -21.19
N ASP A 25 -9.36 23.94 -20.92
CA ASP A 25 -10.16 24.64 -21.93
C ASP A 25 -9.63 26.08 -22.09
N ARG A 26 -8.75 26.25 -23.08
CA ARG A 26 -8.39 27.57 -23.60
C ARG A 26 -9.18 27.79 -24.88
N GLN A 27 -10.19 28.65 -24.84
CA GLN A 27 -10.81 29.21 -26.03
C GLN A 27 -10.77 30.75 -26.01
N SER A 28 -10.39 31.27 -27.18
CA SER A 28 -10.20 32.63 -27.67
C SER A 28 -11.54 33.33 -27.98
N GLU A 29 -11.70 34.62 -27.67
CA GLU A 29 -11.69 35.81 -28.58
C GLU A 29 -13.10 36.33 -28.96
N ASP A 30 -13.19 37.66 -29.16
CA ASP A 30 -14.25 38.49 -29.81
C ASP A 30 -15.47 38.89 -28.94
N ASP A 31 -16.14 40.05 -29.05
CA ASP A 31 -16.05 41.39 -29.66
C ASP A 31 -17.28 42.19 -29.11
N ASP A 32 -17.32 43.51 -29.33
CA ASP A 32 -18.49 44.41 -29.31
C ASP A 32 -18.88 45.25 -28.08
N THR A 33 -19.59 46.33 -28.39
CA THR A 33 -19.36 47.73 -27.99
C THR A 33 -20.48 48.36 -27.14
N LEU A 34 -20.09 49.34 -26.29
CA LEU A 34 -20.80 50.54 -25.77
C LEU A 34 -22.21 50.37 -25.12
N THR A 35 -22.46 50.91 -23.92
CA THR A 35 -22.98 52.29 -23.74
C THR A 35 -23.02 52.66 -22.25
N GLY A 36 -22.80 53.95 -21.95
CA GLY A 36 -23.03 54.53 -20.63
C GLY A 36 -24.50 54.44 -20.25
N GLU A 37 -24.79 54.10 -19.00
CA GLU A 37 -25.36 54.93 -17.92
C GLU A 37 -25.38 53.97 -16.71
N ASP A 38 -24.74 54.24 -15.56
CA ASP A 38 -25.45 54.42 -14.28
C ASP A 38 -24.45 54.39 -13.09
N ASN A 39 -23.96 55.56 -12.68
CA ASN A 39 -22.93 55.70 -11.63
C ASN A 39 -23.43 55.52 -10.18
N VAL A 40 -24.55 54.83 -9.97
CA VAL A 40 -25.05 54.46 -8.62
C VAL A 40 -24.85 52.98 -8.29
N LEU A 41 -24.56 52.14 -9.30
CA LEU A 41 -24.25 50.73 -9.12
C LEU A 41 -22.77 50.49 -8.77
N SER A 42 -21.87 51.41 -9.13
CA SER A 42 -20.41 51.31 -8.99
C SER A 42 -19.95 51.06 -7.53
N ALA A 43 -20.53 51.75 -6.55
CA ALA A 43 -20.13 51.61 -5.15
C ALA A 43 -20.50 50.23 -4.56
N VAL A 44 -21.60 49.64 -5.05
CA VAL A 44 -22.05 48.33 -4.63
C VAL A 44 -21.24 47.23 -5.31
N HIS A 45 -20.86 47.39 -6.59
CA HIS A 45 -19.95 46.49 -7.29
C HIS A 45 -18.51 46.56 -6.74
N SER A 46 -18.05 47.74 -6.32
CA SER A 46 -16.72 47.91 -5.70
C SER A 46 -16.65 47.28 -4.30
N LYS A 47 -17.72 47.37 -3.49
CA LYS A 47 -17.81 46.64 -2.21
C LYS A 47 -17.98 45.13 -2.38
N ARG A 48 -18.81 44.68 -3.33
CA ARG A 48 -19.02 43.25 -3.62
C ARG A 48 -17.75 42.58 -4.14
N THR A 49 -16.97 43.23 -5.01
CA THR A 49 -15.74 42.64 -5.56
C THR A 49 -14.58 42.55 -4.57
N ALA A 50 -14.65 43.28 -3.46
CA ALA A 50 -13.69 43.16 -2.36
C ALA A 50 -14.07 42.01 -1.40
N THR A 51 -15.36 41.87 -1.08
CA THR A 51 -15.86 40.78 -0.24
C THR A 51 -15.83 39.44 -0.98
N ASP A 52 -16.16 39.40 -2.27
CA ASP A 52 -16.17 38.20 -3.11
C ASP A 52 -14.77 37.58 -3.29
N LYS A 53 -13.72 38.41 -3.30
CA LYS A 53 -12.33 37.93 -3.31
C LYS A 53 -11.90 37.34 -1.98
N ASP A 54 -12.38 37.91 -0.87
CA ASP A 54 -12.08 37.41 0.47
C ASP A 54 -12.76 36.06 0.67
N GLU A 55 -14.05 35.95 0.34
CA GLU A 55 -14.83 34.70 0.37
C GLU A 55 -14.21 33.62 -0.55
N SER A 56 -13.79 34.00 -1.77
CA SER A 56 -13.09 33.08 -2.69
C SER A 56 -11.74 32.61 -2.15
N SER A 57 -11.02 33.47 -1.41
CA SER A 57 -9.77 33.09 -0.77
C SER A 57 -9.98 32.15 0.42
N GLU A 58 -11.01 32.39 1.23
CA GLU A 58 -11.37 31.51 2.34
C GLU A 58 -11.86 30.14 1.85
N GLU A 59 -12.69 30.11 0.81
CA GLU A 59 -13.13 28.86 0.17
C GLU A 59 -11.95 28.05 -0.39
N PHE A 60 -10.99 28.73 -1.04
CA PHE A 60 -9.78 28.08 -1.54
C PHE A 60 -8.94 27.50 -0.40
N LEU A 61 -8.76 28.22 0.70
CA LEU A 61 -8.00 27.73 1.86
C LEU A 61 -8.69 26.54 2.53
N LEU A 62 -10.00 26.61 2.74
CA LEU A 62 -10.81 25.51 3.30
C LEU A 62 -10.73 24.27 2.43
N THR A 63 -10.80 24.44 1.11
CA THR A 63 -10.69 23.32 0.15
C THR A 63 -9.31 22.68 0.22
N ARG A 64 -8.23 23.48 0.30
CA ARG A 64 -6.87 22.94 0.40
C ARG A 64 -6.62 22.25 1.73
N GLU A 65 -7.14 22.80 2.83
CA GLU A 65 -7.06 22.17 4.15
C GLU A 65 -7.78 20.82 4.16
N ALA A 66 -8.97 20.74 3.55
CA ALA A 66 -9.72 19.49 3.43
C ALA A 66 -8.95 18.44 2.62
N VAL A 67 -8.30 18.84 1.52
CA VAL A 67 -7.47 17.94 0.71
C VAL A 67 -6.26 17.45 1.48
N VAL A 68 -5.56 18.32 2.22
CA VAL A 68 -4.40 17.91 3.04
C VAL A 68 -4.83 16.91 4.10
N ARG A 69 -5.90 17.20 4.85
CA ARG A 69 -6.43 16.27 5.86
C ARG A 69 -6.82 14.92 5.26
N PHE A 70 -7.49 14.92 4.10
CA PHE A 70 -7.86 13.69 3.41
C PHE A 70 -6.63 12.84 3.05
N VAL A 71 -5.57 13.47 2.56
CA VAL A 71 -4.31 12.78 2.26
C VAL A 71 -3.65 12.25 3.54
N GLU A 72 -3.61 13.04 4.61
CA GLU A 72 -3.06 12.60 5.90
C GLU A 72 -3.82 11.40 6.48
N ASP A 73 -5.16 11.47 6.48
CA ASP A 73 -6.03 10.41 6.99
C ASP A 73 -5.88 9.13 6.15
N SER A 74 -5.87 9.24 4.81
CA SER A 74 -5.67 8.08 3.94
C SER A 74 -4.29 7.44 4.09
N ILE A 75 -3.24 8.21 4.32
CA ILE A 75 -1.90 7.68 4.63
C ILE A 75 -1.91 6.99 6.00
N ALA A 76 -2.54 7.60 7.00
CA ALA A 76 -2.66 7.02 8.34
C ALA A 76 -3.37 5.66 8.28
N ASP A 77 -4.52 5.59 7.60
CA ASP A 77 -5.30 4.37 7.41
C ASP A 77 -4.51 3.29 6.67
N ALA A 78 -3.78 3.66 5.61
CA ALA A 78 -2.92 2.74 4.87
C ALA A 78 -1.79 2.17 5.75
N LEU A 79 -1.13 3.02 6.54
CA LEU A 79 -0.08 2.59 7.47
C LEU A 79 -0.64 1.65 8.54
N ASP A 80 -1.82 1.97 9.07
CA ASP A 80 -2.52 1.15 10.06
C ASP A 80 -2.91 -0.22 9.48
N GLY A 81 -3.37 -0.26 8.23
CA GLY A 81 -3.61 -1.49 7.48
C GLY A 81 -2.34 -2.32 7.27
N GLN A 82 -1.24 -1.68 6.85
CA GLN A 82 0.06 -2.34 6.69
C GLN A 82 0.57 -2.93 8.00
N LYS A 83 0.47 -2.18 9.10
CA LYS A 83 0.85 -2.63 10.43
C LYS A 83 0.03 -3.83 10.87
N ARG A 84 -1.31 -3.78 10.77
CA ARG A 84 -2.17 -4.93 11.10
C ARG A 84 -1.80 -6.17 10.28
N ASN A 85 -1.54 -6.00 8.98
CA ASN A 85 -1.14 -7.11 8.13
C ASN A 85 0.25 -7.67 8.50
N ALA A 86 1.21 -6.79 8.82
CA ALA A 86 2.54 -7.16 9.26
C ALA A 86 2.55 -7.81 10.65
N ASP A 87 1.69 -7.37 11.57
CA ASP A 87 1.54 -7.97 12.90
C ASP A 87 0.86 -9.34 12.80
N LYS A 88 -0.15 -9.47 11.91
CA LYS A 88 -0.86 -10.74 11.66
C LYS A 88 0.02 -11.77 10.94
N HIS A 89 0.83 -11.34 9.97
CA HIS A 89 1.63 -12.21 9.11
C HIS A 89 3.14 -11.99 9.27
N GLY A 90 3.58 -11.50 10.44
CA GLY A 90 4.96 -11.12 10.70
C GLY A 90 5.97 -12.25 10.48
N ARG A 91 7.26 -11.90 10.50
CA ARG A 91 8.42 -12.77 10.20
C ARG A 91 8.71 -13.82 11.27
N ALA A 92 7.71 -14.39 11.91
CA ALA A 92 7.92 -15.57 12.73
C ALA A 92 7.94 -16.77 11.78
N ASN A 93 9.11 -17.42 11.63
CA ASN A 93 9.13 -18.81 11.19
C ASN A 93 8.51 -19.64 12.33
N VAL A 94 7.18 -19.72 12.35
CA VAL A 94 6.39 -20.44 13.37
C VAL A 94 6.54 -21.97 13.22
N LEU A 95 7.34 -22.43 12.25
CA LEU A 95 7.65 -23.85 12.08
C LEU A 95 8.47 -24.35 13.27
N SER A 96 7.76 -24.89 14.26
CA SER A 96 8.34 -25.74 15.28
C SER A 96 8.41 -27.16 14.77
N PHE A 97 9.50 -27.83 15.08
CA PHE A 97 9.69 -29.25 14.79
C PHE A 97 9.64 -30.05 16.08
N ASP A 98 9.19 -31.29 15.98
CA ASP A 98 9.12 -32.22 17.09
C ASP A 98 10.32 -33.17 17.10
N ILE A 99 10.55 -33.81 18.25
CA ILE A 99 11.60 -34.82 18.38
C ILE A 99 11.25 -36.01 17.49
N GLY A 100 12.18 -36.43 16.64
CA GLY A 100 11.98 -37.49 15.66
C GLY A 100 11.71 -37.00 14.24
N ASP A 101 11.38 -35.72 14.05
CA ASP A 101 11.20 -35.15 12.72
C ASP A 101 12.51 -35.15 11.93
N LEU A 102 12.37 -35.28 10.61
CA LEU A 102 13.45 -35.14 9.64
C LEU A 102 13.47 -33.70 9.13
N VAL A 103 14.54 -32.97 9.44
CA VAL A 103 14.69 -31.55 9.08
C VAL A 103 15.86 -31.33 8.15
N LEU A 104 15.74 -30.32 7.29
CA LEU A 104 16.83 -29.87 6.44
C LEU A 104 17.64 -28.77 7.13
N LEU A 105 18.96 -28.89 7.11
CA LEU A 105 19.86 -27.88 7.68
C LEU A 105 20.30 -26.88 6.62
N SER A 106 20.15 -25.58 6.89
CA SER A 106 20.62 -24.52 6.00
C SER A 106 22.15 -24.48 5.96
N ALA A 107 22.72 -24.62 4.77
CA ALA A 107 24.16 -24.59 4.53
C ALA A 107 24.77 -23.17 4.57
N VAL A 108 23.94 -22.12 4.57
CA VAL A 108 24.38 -20.72 4.48
C VAL A 108 25.29 -20.31 5.64
N ASN A 109 24.98 -20.80 6.84
CA ASN A 109 25.70 -20.46 8.07
C ASN A 109 26.73 -21.52 8.50
N LEU A 110 26.94 -22.55 7.67
CA LEU A 110 27.94 -23.57 7.96
C LEU A 110 29.32 -23.15 7.43
N PRO A 111 30.41 -23.62 8.06
CA PRO A 111 31.74 -23.44 7.52
C PRO A 111 31.83 -24.03 6.10
N LYS A 112 32.50 -23.34 5.17
CA LYS A 112 32.61 -23.78 3.76
C LYS A 112 33.15 -25.21 3.64
N HIS A 113 34.14 -25.57 4.46
CA HIS A 113 34.74 -26.90 4.49
C HIS A 113 33.81 -27.99 5.05
N ALA A 114 32.77 -27.62 5.80
CA ALA A 114 31.79 -28.56 6.34
C ALA A 114 30.69 -28.90 5.32
N VAL A 115 30.42 -28.00 4.37
CA VAL A 115 29.41 -28.20 3.33
C VAL A 115 30.05 -28.77 2.07
N THR A 116 31.21 -28.26 1.66
CA THR A 116 31.87 -28.70 0.42
C THR A 116 33.39 -28.66 0.45
N ASN A 117 33.97 -29.55 -0.34
CA ASN A 117 35.38 -29.52 -0.72
C ASN A 117 35.62 -28.76 -2.05
N VAL A 118 34.62 -28.02 -2.54
CA VAL A 118 34.66 -27.33 -3.83
C VAL A 118 34.78 -25.83 -3.58
N GLY A 119 35.74 -25.17 -4.24
CA GLY A 119 36.09 -23.77 -4.00
C GLY A 119 35.04 -22.71 -4.37
N SER A 120 33.82 -23.09 -4.79
CA SER A 120 32.74 -22.16 -5.13
C SER A 120 31.39 -22.60 -4.56
N SER A 121 30.54 -21.62 -4.21
CA SER A 121 29.25 -21.86 -3.54
C SER A 121 28.02 -21.64 -4.43
N LYS A 122 28.18 -21.22 -5.68
CA LYS A 122 27.07 -20.76 -6.55
C LYS A 122 26.13 -21.89 -7.01
N LEU A 123 26.61 -23.13 -7.06
CA LEU A 123 25.85 -24.30 -7.51
C LEU A 123 25.59 -25.30 -6.38
N LEU A 124 25.77 -24.88 -5.12
CA LEU A 124 25.59 -25.77 -3.98
C LEU A 124 24.14 -25.73 -3.48
N PRO A 125 23.61 -26.88 -3.02
CA PRO A 125 22.33 -26.91 -2.33
C PRO A 125 22.31 -25.93 -1.16
N THR A 126 21.27 -25.10 -1.07
CA THR A 126 21.07 -24.18 0.07
C THR A 126 20.78 -24.93 1.37
N TYR A 127 20.18 -26.12 1.25
CA TYR A 127 19.84 -27.00 2.36
C TYR A 127 20.47 -28.37 2.15
N ILE A 128 20.97 -28.95 3.24
CA ILE A 128 21.59 -30.27 3.26
C ILE A 128 20.76 -31.21 4.12
N GLY A 129 20.64 -32.47 3.66
CA GLY A 129 20.27 -33.69 4.39
C GLY A 129 19.02 -33.67 5.28
N PRO A 130 18.17 -34.70 5.26
CA PRO A 130 17.25 -34.91 6.35
C PRO A 130 18.03 -35.39 7.59
N PHE A 131 18.07 -34.58 8.63
CA PHE A 131 18.64 -34.95 9.94
C PHE A 131 17.52 -35.20 10.93
N ARG A 132 17.68 -36.24 11.75
CA ARG A 132 16.70 -36.54 12.80
C ARG A 132 16.87 -35.59 13.97
N LEU A 133 15.77 -35.01 14.44
CA LEU A 133 15.77 -34.21 15.66
C LEU A 133 15.84 -35.08 16.91
N LEU A 134 16.83 -34.82 17.75
CA LEU A 134 17.08 -35.54 19.00
C LEU A 134 16.52 -34.82 20.22
N ARG A 135 16.58 -33.48 20.23
CA ARG A 135 16.18 -32.66 21.37
C ARG A 135 15.79 -31.25 20.93
N ARG A 136 14.79 -30.67 21.59
CA ARG A 136 14.42 -29.26 21.51
C ARG A 136 14.82 -28.52 22.79
N MET A 137 15.50 -27.39 22.64
CA MET A 137 15.96 -26.50 23.70
C MET A 137 15.49 -25.08 23.39
N GLY A 138 14.23 -24.77 23.70
CA GLY A 138 13.60 -23.50 23.31
C GLY A 138 13.50 -23.39 21.78
N ASN A 139 14.22 -22.42 21.20
CA ASN A 139 14.34 -22.21 19.75
C ASN A 139 15.54 -22.93 19.13
N ALA A 140 16.38 -23.59 19.94
CA ALA A 140 17.51 -24.37 19.49
C ALA A 140 17.16 -25.85 19.41
N TYR A 141 17.74 -26.54 18.43
CA TYR A 141 17.47 -27.95 18.16
C TYR A 141 18.77 -28.75 18.05
N THR A 142 18.81 -29.93 18.65
CA THR A 142 19.89 -30.90 18.49
C THR A 142 19.51 -31.90 17.41
N ILE A 143 20.35 -32.01 16.39
CA ILE A 143 20.18 -32.94 15.28
C ILE A 143 21.18 -34.09 15.36
N GLU A 144 20.79 -35.26 14.86
CA GLU A 144 21.66 -36.42 14.67
C GLU A 144 22.52 -36.20 13.43
N LEU A 145 23.80 -35.86 13.61
CA LEU A 145 24.76 -35.76 12.52
C LEU A 145 25.38 -37.14 12.23
N PRO A 146 25.63 -37.47 10.96
CA PRO A 146 26.46 -38.62 10.61
C PRO A 146 27.86 -38.46 11.22
N ARG A 147 28.42 -39.57 11.70
CA ARG A 147 29.78 -39.62 12.27
C ARG A 147 30.84 -39.68 11.20
#